data_AF-A0AAD5P5B6-F1
#
_entry.id   AF-A0AAD5P5B6-F1
#
_cell.length_a   1.000
_cell.length_b   1.000
_cell.length_c   1.000
_cell.angle_alpha   90.00
_cell.angle_beta   90.00
_cell.angle_gamma   90.00
#
_symmetry.space_group_name_H-M   'P 1'
#
loop_
_entity.id
_entity.type
_entity.pdbx_description
1 polymer ?
#
loop_
_entity_poly.entity_id
_entity_poly.type
_entity_poly.pdbx_seq_one_letter_code
_entity_poly.pdbx_strand_id
1 'polypeptide(L)'
;MDLDLALRSEQPVFLTDASSPHDMKNFEKWDRSNRMSLMIIKRGIPEAFRGAVSEEITKAKEFLAEIEKRFAKNDKAETSALFQNLISMKYKGKGNIREYIMEMSHIASKLKALKLELSDELLVHLVLISLPVQYGQFKVSYNCQKEKWTLNELISYCV
;
A
#
# COMPACT_ATOMS: atom_id res chain seq x y z
N MET A 1 -3.86 23.44 -26.88
CA MET A 1 -3.31 24.15 -25.72
C MET A 1 -2.42 23.16 -24.99
N ASP A 2 -1.15 23.48 -24.76
CA ASP A 2 -0.19 22.56 -24.13
C ASP A 2 -0.35 22.65 -22.60
N LEU A 3 -1.16 21.76 -22.04
CA LEU A 3 -1.61 21.86 -20.64
C LEU A 3 -0.59 21.30 -19.65
N ASP A 4 0.22 20.33 -20.07
CA ASP A 4 1.16 19.60 -19.24
C ASP A 4 2.62 20.04 -19.45
N LEU A 5 2.85 21.12 -20.19
CA LEU A 5 4.16 21.77 -20.34
C LEU A 5 4.86 21.94 -18.97
N ALA A 6 4.16 22.50 -17.98
CA ALA A 6 4.73 22.72 -16.64
C ALA A 6 5.03 21.44 -15.85
N LEU A 7 4.50 20.28 -16.26
CA LEU A 7 4.83 18.98 -15.67
C LEU A 7 6.08 18.36 -16.32
N ARG A 8 6.33 18.66 -17.60
CA ARG A 8 7.43 18.08 -18.40
C ARG A 8 8.72 18.91 -18.37
N SER A 9 8.61 20.23 -18.26
CA SER A 9 9.75 21.15 -18.28
C SER A 9 9.94 21.87 -16.95
N GLU A 10 11.20 22.12 -16.59
CA GLU A 10 11.55 22.95 -15.43
C GLU A 10 11.03 24.39 -15.58
N GLN A 11 10.88 25.06 -14.44
CA GLN A 11 10.45 26.46 -14.41
C GLN A 11 11.47 27.33 -15.16
N PRO A 12 11.04 28.15 -16.14
CA PRO A 12 11.91 29.13 -16.78
C PRO A 12 12.46 30.12 -15.76
N VAL A 13 13.66 30.67 -16.03
CA VAL A 13 14.29 31.67 -15.16
C VAL A 13 13.34 32.85 -14.92
N PHE A 14 13.33 33.37 -13.70
CA PHE A 14 12.51 34.53 -13.35
C PHE A 14 12.82 35.72 -14.28
N LEU A 15 11.75 36.38 -14.72
CA LEU A 15 11.86 37.56 -15.55
C LEU A 15 12.58 38.68 -14.78
N THR A 16 13.67 39.17 -15.36
CA THR A 16 14.41 40.37 -14.96
C THR A 16 14.20 41.48 -15.98
N ASP A 17 14.60 42.72 -15.66
CA ASP A 17 14.49 43.88 -16.57
C ASP A 17 15.27 43.70 -17.90
N ALA A 18 16.18 42.73 -17.97
CA ALA A 18 16.95 42.38 -19.18
C ALA A 18 16.33 41.22 -20.00
N SER A 19 15.16 40.71 -19.62
CA SER A 19 14.56 39.53 -20.28
C SER A 19 14.09 39.87 -21.68
N SER A 20 14.31 38.96 -22.64
CA SER A 20 13.81 39.16 -23.99
C SER A 20 12.28 38.98 -24.05
N PRO A 21 11.61 39.56 -25.06
CA PRO A 21 10.19 39.30 -25.33
C PRO A 21 9.88 37.80 -25.54
N HIS A 22 10.88 37.02 -25.98
CA HIS A 22 10.75 35.58 -26.12
C HIS A 22 10.71 34.87 -24.76
N ASP A 23 11.56 35.28 -23.81
CA ASP A 23 11.60 34.74 -22.46
C ASP A 23 10.31 35.03 -21.70
N MET A 24 9.78 36.24 -21.83
CA MET A 24 8.48 36.63 -21.27
C MET A 24 7.35 35.72 -21.76
N LYS A 25 7.26 35.52 -23.08
CA LYS A 25 6.23 34.67 -23.70
C LYS A 25 6.35 33.21 -23.28
N ASN A 26 7.57 32.72 -23.07
CA ASN A 26 7.80 31.35 -22.61
C ASN A 26 7.40 31.19 -21.14
N PHE A 27 7.75 32.15 -20.29
CA PHE A 27 7.33 32.17 -18.88
C PHE A 27 5.81 32.20 -18.74
N GLU A 28 5.11 33.08 -19.47
CA GLU A 28 3.64 33.17 -19.43
C GLU A 28 2.96 31.85 -19.86
N LYS A 29 3.48 31.20 -20.92
CA LYS A 29 2.95 29.90 -21.36
C LYS A 29 3.14 28.83 -20.28
N TRP A 30 4.32 28.79 -19.67
CA TRP A 30 4.62 27.85 -18.59
C TRP A 30 3.75 28.11 -17.35
N ASP A 31 3.62 29.37 -16.91
CA ASP A 31 2.80 29.74 -15.75
C ASP A 31 1.32 29.41 -15.98
N ARG A 32 0.81 29.66 -17.19
CA ARG A 32 -0.57 29.28 -17.55
C ARG A 32 -0.77 27.77 -17.49
N SER A 33 0.16 26.99 -18.06
CA SER A 33 0.13 25.52 -17.97
C SER A 33 0.20 25.03 -16.52
N ASN A 34 1.05 25.65 -15.70
CA ASN A 34 1.21 25.34 -14.28
C ASN A 34 -0.10 25.53 -13.49
N ARG A 35 -0.74 26.70 -13.63
CA ARG A 35 -2.01 27.01 -12.96
C ARG A 35 -3.13 26.06 -13.40
N MET A 36 -3.22 25.77 -14.70
CA MET A 36 -4.23 24.85 -15.22
C MET A 36 -4.01 23.42 -14.74
N SER A 37 -2.77 22.92 -14.77
CA SER A 37 -2.41 21.61 -14.23
C SER A 37 -2.75 21.50 -12.74
N LEU A 38 -2.41 22.51 -11.93
CA LEU A 38 -2.79 22.54 -10.52
C LEU A 38 -4.29 22.45 -10.28
N MET A 39 -5.09 23.23 -11.02
CA MET A 39 -6.55 23.17 -10.91
C MET A 39 -7.10 21.79 -11.26
N ILE A 40 -6.59 21.17 -12.34
CA ILE A 40 -7.00 19.83 -12.76
C ILE A 40 -6.65 18.79 -11.69
N ILE A 41 -5.40 18.80 -11.20
CA ILE A 41 -4.94 17.86 -10.18
C ILE A 41 -5.75 18.04 -8.89
N LYS A 42 -5.89 19.27 -8.37
CA LYS A 42 -6.67 19.59 -7.16
C LYS A 42 -8.12 19.16 -7.27
N ARG A 43 -8.73 19.31 -8.45
CA ARG A 43 -10.12 18.87 -8.71
C ARG A 43 -10.24 17.34 -8.75
N GLY A 44 -9.23 16.64 -9.24
CA GLY A 44 -9.21 15.18 -9.29
C GLY A 44 -9.06 14.50 -7.92
N ILE A 45 -8.59 15.23 -6.91
CA ILE A 45 -8.44 14.71 -5.53
C ILE A 45 -9.81 14.70 -4.84
N PRO A 46 -10.23 13.54 -4.28
CA PRO A 46 -11.44 13.47 -3.48
C PRO A 46 -11.36 14.42 -2.28
N GLU A 47 -12.48 15.03 -1.92
CA GLU A 47 -12.54 16.08 -0.90
C GLU A 47 -11.95 15.67 0.45
N ALA A 48 -12.14 14.40 0.84
CA ALA A 48 -11.57 13.80 2.05
C ALA A 48 -10.04 13.88 2.14
N PHE A 49 -9.34 14.07 1.01
CA PHE A 49 -7.88 14.08 0.92
C PHE A 49 -7.29 15.45 0.59
N ARG A 50 -8.11 16.48 0.35
CA ARG A 50 -7.62 17.81 -0.07
C ARG A 50 -6.78 18.55 0.99
N GLY A 51 -6.99 18.25 2.27
CA GLY A 51 -6.21 18.83 3.38
C GLY A 51 -4.89 18.12 3.67
N ALA A 52 -4.67 16.95 3.06
CA ALA A 52 -3.33 16.41 2.93
C ALA A 52 -2.72 17.11 1.70
N VAL A 53 -1.49 17.56 1.67
CA VAL A 53 -0.88 18.46 0.67
C VAL A 53 -1.05 19.93 1.05
N SER A 54 0.09 20.61 1.18
CA SER A 54 0.16 22.01 1.62
C SER A 54 -0.43 22.96 0.58
N GLU A 55 -1.16 23.97 1.04
CA GLU A 55 -1.65 25.06 0.18
C GLU A 55 -0.52 25.95 -0.36
N GLU A 56 0.66 25.90 0.28
CA GLU A 56 1.85 26.69 -0.09
C GLU A 56 2.51 26.21 -1.39
N ILE A 57 2.19 25.00 -1.87
CA ILE A 57 2.76 24.46 -3.11
C ILE A 57 2.09 25.13 -4.32
N THR A 58 2.87 25.96 -5.00
CA THR A 58 2.44 26.76 -6.16
C THR A 58 2.83 26.16 -7.51
N LYS A 59 3.58 25.05 -7.52
CA LYS A 59 3.98 24.35 -8.75
C LYS A 59 3.27 23.01 -8.89
N ALA A 60 2.70 22.75 -10.07
CA ALA A 60 1.97 21.53 -10.39
C ALA A 60 2.83 20.28 -10.25
N LYS A 61 4.09 20.35 -10.69
CA LYS A 61 5.05 19.24 -10.63
C LYS A 61 5.39 18.85 -9.18
N GLU A 62 5.64 19.85 -8.33
CA GLU A 62 5.91 19.64 -6.89
C GLU A 62 4.65 19.13 -6.17
N PHE A 63 3.48 19.66 -6.52
CA PHE A 63 2.20 19.23 -5.95
C PHE A 63 1.91 17.76 -6.28
N LEU A 64 2.16 17.36 -7.54
CA LEU A 64 2.01 15.98 -7.98
C LEU A 64 2.99 15.04 -7.25
N ALA A 65 4.25 15.45 -7.08
CA ALA A 65 5.26 14.68 -6.36
C ALA A 65 4.90 14.50 -4.87
N GLU A 66 4.31 15.50 -4.22
CA GLU A 66 3.85 15.39 -2.83
C GLU A 66 2.63 14.46 -2.70
N ILE A 67 1.70 14.48 -3.66
CA ILE A 67 0.61 13.50 -3.74
C ILE A 67 1.18 12.11 -3.92
N GLU A 68 2.08 11.93 -4.90
CA GLU A 68 2.72 10.65 -5.14
C GLU A 68 3.43 10.17 -3.87
N LYS A 69 4.18 11.02 -3.17
CA LYS A 69 4.82 10.65 -1.91
C LYS A 69 3.83 10.24 -0.81
N ARG A 70 2.67 10.89 -0.72
CA ARG A 70 1.65 10.60 0.31
C ARG A 70 0.80 9.37 0.00
N PHE A 71 0.58 9.09 -1.28
CA PHE A 71 -0.34 8.06 -1.75
C PHE A 71 0.35 6.91 -2.50
N ALA A 72 1.64 7.01 -2.81
CA ALA A 72 2.47 5.88 -3.20
C ALA A 72 2.42 4.86 -2.07
N LYS A 73 2.04 3.61 -2.43
CA LYS A 73 1.89 2.43 -1.56
C LYS A 73 1.82 2.81 -0.08
N ASN A 74 0.61 3.07 0.41
CA ASN A 74 0.41 3.27 1.84
C ASN A 74 0.68 1.93 2.54
N ASP A 75 1.92 1.71 2.96
CA ASP A 75 2.37 0.50 3.65
C ASP A 75 1.44 0.16 4.82
N LYS A 76 0.86 1.16 5.50
CA LYS A 76 -0.10 0.94 6.60
C LYS A 76 -1.44 0.40 6.12
N ALA A 77 -1.97 0.93 5.01
CA ALA A 77 -3.22 0.44 4.43
C ALA A 77 -3.05 -0.97 3.85
N GLU A 78 -1.94 -1.23 3.15
CA GLU A 78 -1.59 -2.56 2.64
C GLU A 78 -1.38 -3.56 3.79
N THR A 79 -0.65 -3.15 4.84
CA THR A 79 -0.48 -3.96 6.06
C THR A 79 -1.83 -4.28 6.70
N SER A 80 -2.71 -3.29 6.86
CA SER A 80 -4.03 -3.48 7.47
C SER A 80 -4.90 -4.43 6.64
N ALA A 81 -4.90 -4.28 5.32
CA ALA A 81 -5.64 -5.15 4.41
C ALA A 81 -5.11 -6.60 4.42
N LEU A 82 -3.79 -6.79 4.35
CA LEU A 82 -3.17 -8.11 4.43
C LEU A 82 -3.40 -8.77 5.78
N PHE A 83 -3.31 -8.01 6.87
CA PHE A 83 -3.58 -8.51 8.22
C PHE A 83 -5.05 -8.91 8.38
N GLN A 84 -5.99 -8.10 7.89
CA GLN A 84 -7.41 -8.42 7.87
C GLN A 84 -7.68 -9.69 7.04
N ASN A 85 -7.05 -9.83 5.88
CA ASN A 85 -7.15 -11.05 5.09
C ASN A 85 -6.65 -12.26 5.88
N LEU A 86 -5.47 -12.17 6.50
CA LEU A 86 -4.89 -13.27 7.28
C LEU A 86 -5.81 -13.74 8.43
N ILE A 87 -6.38 -12.83 9.21
CA ILE A 87 -7.24 -13.18 10.35
C ILE A 87 -8.65 -13.65 9.94
N SER A 88 -9.12 -13.23 8.76
CA SER A 88 -10.44 -13.60 8.24
C SER A 88 -10.42 -14.87 7.39
N MET A 89 -9.25 -15.33 6.95
CA MET A 89 -9.09 -16.61 6.28
C MET A 89 -9.68 -17.73 7.14
N LYS A 90 -10.49 -18.56 6.49
CA LYS A 90 -11.08 -19.77 7.06
C LYS A 90 -10.93 -20.90 6.06
N TYR A 91 -10.41 -22.03 6.53
CA TYR A 91 -10.33 -23.22 5.70
C TYR A 91 -11.73 -23.82 5.54
N LYS A 92 -12.20 -23.98 4.30
CA LYS A 92 -13.56 -24.46 4.00
C LYS A 92 -13.71 -25.99 4.08
N GLY A 93 -12.66 -26.70 4.47
CA GLY A 93 -12.68 -28.17 4.54
C GLY A 93 -12.62 -28.87 3.18
N LYS A 94 -12.57 -28.10 2.08
CA LYS A 94 -12.46 -28.59 0.71
C LYS A 94 -11.14 -28.10 0.12
N GLY A 95 -10.30 -29.03 -0.35
CA GLY A 95 -8.98 -28.72 -0.93
C GLY A 95 -7.83 -29.33 -0.14
N ASN A 96 -6.62 -28.86 -0.42
CA ASN A 96 -5.40 -29.31 0.24
C ASN A 96 -5.04 -28.36 1.39
N ILE A 97 -5.08 -28.86 2.63
CA ILE A 97 -4.75 -28.09 3.82
C ILE A 97 -3.30 -27.56 3.81
N ARG A 98 -2.38 -28.28 3.14
CA ARG A 98 -1.00 -27.82 2.97
C ARG A 98 -0.92 -26.55 2.12
N GLU A 99 -1.69 -26.49 1.02
CA GLU A 99 -1.77 -25.29 0.18
C GLU A 99 -2.35 -24.11 0.95
N TYR A 100 -3.38 -24.36 1.77
CA TYR A 100 -3.96 -23.35 2.64
C TYR A 100 -2.95 -22.77 3.65
N ILE A 101 -2.16 -23.64 4.30
CA ILE A 101 -1.12 -23.21 5.25
C ILE A 101 -0.02 -22.42 4.52
N MET A 102 0.38 -22.86 3.32
CA MET A 102 1.34 -22.14 2.49
C MET A 102 0.82 -20.75 2.09
N GLU A 103 -0.47 -20.61 1.78
CA GLU A 103 -1.08 -19.32 1.48
C GLU A 103 -1.06 -18.36 2.69
N MET A 104 -1.40 -18.86 3.89
CA MET A 104 -1.30 -18.07 5.13
C MET A 104 0.15 -17.64 5.42
N SER A 105 1.12 -18.55 5.23
CA SER A 105 2.55 -18.24 5.37
C SER A 105 3.02 -17.20 4.36
N HIS A 106 2.55 -17.29 3.12
CA HIS A 106 2.83 -16.30 2.09
C HIS A 106 2.34 -14.89 2.48
N ILE A 107 1.12 -14.77 3.03
CA ILE A 107 0.60 -13.48 3.52
C ILE A 107 1.45 -12.97 4.70
N ALA A 108 1.84 -13.84 5.64
CA ALA A 108 2.71 -13.46 6.74
C ALA A 108 4.09 -12.95 6.26
N SER A 109 4.67 -13.56 5.22
CA SER A 109 5.93 -13.07 4.63
C SER A 109 5.78 -11.68 3.99
N LYS A 110 4.64 -11.39 3.36
CA LYS A 110 4.33 -10.05 2.83
C LYS A 110 4.20 -9.02 3.96
N LEU A 111 3.53 -9.38 5.06
CA LEU A 111 3.43 -8.53 6.24
C LEU A 111 4.82 -8.24 6.84
N LYS A 112 5.71 -9.24 6.90
CA LYS A 112 7.10 -9.08 7.33
C LYS A 112 7.86 -8.10 6.44
N ALA A 113 7.67 -8.15 5.12
CA ALA A 113 8.27 -7.18 4.19
C ALA A 113 7.77 -5.74 4.45
N LEU A 114 6.56 -5.58 4.98
CA LEU A 114 5.97 -4.30 5.40
C LEU A 114 6.27 -3.94 6.88
N LYS A 115 7.25 -4.60 7.51
CA LYS A 115 7.68 -4.39 8.90
C LYS A 115 6.66 -4.79 9.97
N LEU A 116 5.63 -5.56 9.62
CA LEU A 116 4.74 -6.23 10.59
C LEU A 116 5.15 -7.71 10.69
N GLU A 117 6.00 -8.03 11.67
CA GLU A 117 6.46 -9.39 11.88
C GLU A 117 5.51 -10.16 12.80
N LEU A 118 5.06 -11.32 12.34
CA LEU A 118 4.31 -12.30 13.13
C LEU A 118 5.27 -13.39 13.57
N SER A 119 5.21 -13.80 14.83
CA SER A 119 5.95 -14.98 15.27
C SER A 119 5.35 -16.25 14.66
N ASP A 120 6.19 -17.27 14.47
CA ASP A 120 5.75 -18.58 13.98
C ASP A 120 4.65 -19.17 14.87
N GLU A 121 4.75 -18.96 16.19
CA GLU A 121 3.76 -19.38 17.18
C GLU A 121 2.39 -18.71 16.92
N LEU A 122 2.37 -17.38 16.68
CA LEU A 122 1.12 -16.69 16.35
C LEU A 122 0.51 -17.20 15.05
N LEU A 123 1.34 -17.46 14.03
CA LEU A 123 0.87 -17.97 12.75
C LEU A 123 0.29 -19.38 12.87
N VAL A 124 0.90 -20.25 13.67
CA VAL A 124 0.37 -21.59 14.00
C VAL A 124 -0.99 -21.49 14.70
N HIS A 125 -1.12 -20.60 15.69
CA HIS A 125 -2.40 -20.36 16.34
C HIS A 125 -3.47 -19.82 15.37
N LEU A 126 -3.11 -18.90 14.47
CA LEU A 126 -4.01 -18.38 13.43
C LEU A 126 -4.51 -19.49 12.50
N VAL A 127 -3.62 -20.39 12.07
CA VAL A 127 -4.00 -21.57 11.30
C VAL A 127 -5.01 -22.41 12.09
N LEU A 128 -4.71 -22.77 13.34
CA LEU A 128 -5.57 -23.61 14.17
C LEU A 128 -6.98 -23.03 14.38
N ILE A 129 -7.11 -21.72 14.65
CA ILE A 129 -8.43 -21.08 14.82
C ILE A 129 -9.19 -20.93 13.50
N SER A 130 -8.50 -21.00 12.37
CA SER A 130 -9.10 -20.91 11.04
C SER A 130 -9.65 -22.24 10.52
N LEU A 131 -9.21 -23.37 11.10
CA LEU A 131 -9.68 -24.70 10.73
C LEU A 131 -11.14 -24.96 11.18
N PRO A 132 -11.95 -25.64 10.35
CA PRO A 132 -13.34 -25.95 10.66
C PRO A 132 -13.45 -27.00 11.77
N VAL A 133 -14.66 -27.14 12.34
CA VAL A 133 -14.95 -28.02 13.49
C VAL A 133 -14.60 -29.49 13.25
N GLN A 134 -14.59 -29.95 12.00
CA GLN A 134 -14.16 -31.31 11.63
C GLN A 134 -12.69 -31.60 11.99
N TYR A 135 -11.86 -30.56 12.17
CA TYR A 135 -10.49 -30.67 12.71
C TYR A 135 -10.46 -30.58 14.24
N GLY A 136 -11.57 -30.81 14.94
CA GLY A 136 -11.65 -30.67 16.39
C GLY A 136 -10.64 -31.56 17.14
N GLN A 137 -10.50 -32.82 16.74
CA GLN A 137 -9.51 -33.74 17.34
C GLN A 137 -8.07 -33.26 17.15
N PHE A 138 -7.77 -32.68 15.98
CA PHE A 138 -6.46 -32.09 15.69
C PHE A 138 -6.13 -30.93 16.64
N LYS A 139 -7.09 -30.02 16.88
CA LYS A 139 -6.92 -28.93 17.84
C LYS A 139 -6.71 -29.42 19.27
N VAL A 140 -7.43 -30.47 19.68
CA VAL A 140 -7.24 -31.09 21.00
C VAL A 140 -5.84 -31.70 21.10
N SER A 141 -5.37 -32.40 20.07
CA SER A 141 -4.02 -32.97 20.03
C SER A 141 -2.95 -31.89 20.20
N TYR A 142 -3.06 -30.77 19.49
CA TYR A 142 -2.15 -29.63 19.65
C TYR A 142 -2.17 -29.10 21.09
N ASN A 143 -3.35 -28.85 21.66
CA ASN A 143 -3.49 -28.29 23.01
C ASN A 143 -3.00 -29.23 24.12
N CYS A 144 -3.03 -30.55 23.90
CA CYS A 144 -2.55 -31.53 24.85
C CYS A 144 -1.02 -31.70 24.82
N GLN A 145 -0.36 -31.28 23.74
CA GLN A 145 1.09 -31.32 23.62
C GLN A 145 1.70 -30.08 24.27
N LYS A 146 2.76 -30.25 25.05
CA LYS A 146 3.50 -29.14 25.69
C LYS A 146 4.49 -28.47 24.73
N GLU A 147 4.79 -29.12 23.61
CA GLU A 147 5.76 -28.67 22.62
C GLU A 147 5.11 -27.66 21.67
N LYS A 148 5.84 -26.59 21.34
CA LYS A 148 5.40 -25.62 20.33
C LYS A 148 5.63 -26.22 18.95
N TRP A 149 4.60 -26.23 18.11
CA TRP A 149 4.74 -26.72 16.74
C TRP A 149 5.22 -25.62 15.81
N THR A 150 6.02 -26.01 14.83
CA THR A 150 6.35 -25.27 13.63
C THR A 150 5.26 -25.46 12.56
N LEU A 151 5.25 -24.60 11.53
CA LEU A 151 4.36 -24.80 10.38
C LEU A 151 4.59 -26.13 9.66
N ASN A 152 5.84 -26.60 9.61
CA ASN A 152 6.18 -27.86 8.96
C ASN A 152 5.61 -29.06 9.74
N GLU A 153 5.73 -29.06 11.06
CA GLU A 153 5.11 -30.06 11.92
C GLU A 153 3.58 -30.01 11.78
N LEU A 154 3.00 -28.81 11.78
CA LEU A 154 1.56 -28.64 11.60
C LEU A 154 1.07 -29.20 10.25
N ILE A 155 1.82 -28.97 9.16
CA ILE A 155 1.56 -29.59 7.85
C ILE A 155 1.63 -31.12 7.94
N SER A 156 2.64 -31.66 8.61
CA SER A 156 2.86 -33.12 8.70
C SER A 156 1.74 -33.85 9.44
N TYR A 157 1.13 -33.22 10.45
CA TYR A 157 0.00 -33.81 11.19
C TYR A 157 -1.36 -33.60 10.48
N CYS A 158 -1.41 -32.71 9.48
CA CYS A 158 -2.64 -32.39 8.74
C CYS A 158 -2.84 -33.23 7.46
N VAL A 159 -1.77 -33.86 6.95
CA VAL A 159 -1.72 -34.69 5.73
C VAL A 159 -1.71 -36.15 6.12
#